data_AF-A0AAE1HAB6-F1
#
_entry.id   AF-A0AAE1HAB6-F1
#
_cell.length_a   1.000
_cell.length_b   1.000
_cell.length_c   1.000
_cell.angle_alpha   90.00
_cell.angle_beta   90.00
_cell.angle_gamma   90.00
#
_symmetry.space_group_name_H-M   'P 1'
#
loop_
_entity.id
_entity.type
_entity.pdbx_description
1 polymer ?
#
loop_
_entity_poly.entity_id
_entity_poly.type
_entity_poly.pdbx_seq_one_letter_code
_entity_poly.pdbx_strand_id
1 'polypeptide(L)'
;MSGVDSMISSVLDLLQNKFIIKGQNEVFSVSEIVSTIEQLRGQSAFEGVQTPEKLKKNMDCEQGLVEPVKVVLKQREVIKDNIVKTIDVDFAYVVPFLPSLEKILNCPEVLYCIKNPLPVKPGVFSSSLDSYFYQSHPIVKDDPHTLGIGLYADGVDLTDSASSKSGVHPVTFIYFVLFNIHPKLRSSVRAIFLLACVKSSFLKNHGYAKILDDFIKILNKLSSKEGIRIRIGNEEVVFHGIFICFCGDNPASENVGGFKESHFAAKPCRQCFVSKED
;
A
#
# COMPACT_ATOMS: atom_id res chain seq x y z
N MET A 1 10.36 12.46 14.77
CA MET A 1 9.94 11.89 16.06
C MET A 1 10.35 10.44 16.07
N SER A 2 11.12 10.01 17.06
CA SER A 2 11.46 8.60 17.21
C SER A 2 10.17 7.78 17.42
N GLY A 3 10.19 6.48 17.12
CA GLY A 3 9.01 5.62 17.32
C GLY A 3 8.49 5.65 18.77
N VAL A 4 9.38 5.90 19.73
CA VAL A 4 9.07 6.07 21.15
C VAL A 4 8.25 7.34 21.40
N ASP A 5 8.61 8.47 20.78
CA ASP A 5 7.88 9.73 20.94
C ASP A 5 6.45 9.64 20.40
N SER A 6 6.26 8.91 19.29
CA SER A 6 4.92 8.67 18.72
C SER A 6 4.05 7.80 19.64
N MET A 7 4.63 6.77 20.26
CA MET A 7 3.91 5.92 21.20
C MET A 7 3.52 6.66 22.47
N ILE A 8 4.42 7.49 23.01
CA ILE A 8 4.12 8.34 24.15
C ILE A 8 2.97 9.30 23.82
N SER A 9 2.98 9.91 22.64
CA SER A 9 1.88 10.78 22.20
C SER A 9 0.54 10.03 22.17
N SER A 10 0.49 8.83 21.61
CA SER A 10 -0.76 8.04 21.57
C SER A 10 -1.26 7.63 22.96
N VAL A 11 -0.36 7.31 23.89
CA VAL A 11 -0.73 7.01 25.28
C VAL A 11 -1.27 8.27 25.97
N LEU A 12 -0.66 9.43 25.73
CA LEU A 12 -1.14 10.71 26.25
C LEU A 12 -2.51 11.10 25.68
N ASP A 13 -2.76 10.86 24.38
CA ASP A 13 -4.07 11.08 23.76
C ASP A 13 -5.14 10.17 24.37
N LEU A 14 -4.81 8.90 24.63
CA LEU A 14 -5.69 7.94 25.31
C LEU A 14 -6.03 8.38 26.74
N LEU A 15 -5.03 8.83 27.50
CA LEU A 15 -5.20 9.43 28.82
C LEU A 15 -6.15 10.62 28.74
N GLN A 16 -5.86 11.56 27.84
CA GLN A 16 -6.63 12.78 27.66
C GLN A 16 -8.10 12.48 27.31
N ASN A 17 -8.35 11.56 26.37
CA ASN A 17 -9.71 11.15 26.00
C ASN A 17 -10.46 10.51 27.17
N LYS A 18 -9.82 9.64 27.96
CA LYS A 18 -10.46 9.05 29.15
C LYS A 18 -10.80 10.11 30.21
N PHE A 19 -9.93 11.10 30.42
CA PHE A 19 -10.23 12.21 31.32
C PHE A 19 -11.34 13.11 30.77
N ILE A 20 -11.38 13.40 29.46
CA ILE A 20 -12.45 14.19 28.85
C ILE A 20 -13.81 13.49 29.03
N ILE A 21 -13.91 12.19 28.73
CA ILE A 21 -15.15 11.41 28.88
C ILE A 21 -15.61 11.39 30.34
N LYS A 22 -14.68 11.18 31.29
CA LYS A 22 -15.02 11.16 32.71
C LYS A 22 -15.41 12.55 33.25
N GLY A 23 -14.73 13.60 32.78
CA GLY A 23 -14.98 14.98 33.21
C GLY A 23 -16.30 15.59 32.70
N GLN A 24 -16.93 14.96 31.71
CA GLN A 24 -18.28 15.33 31.27
C GLN A 24 -19.37 14.93 32.29
N ASN A 25 -19.06 14.09 33.28
CA ASN A 25 -20.05 13.47 34.17
C ASN A 25 -19.97 13.82 35.67
N GLU A 26 -18.99 14.60 36.17
CA GLU A 26 -18.90 15.27 37.50
C GLU A 26 -17.43 15.48 37.97
N VAL A 27 -17.23 16.12 39.13
CA VAL A 27 -15.94 16.50 39.74
C VAL A 27 -15.07 15.28 40.04
N PHE A 28 -13.82 15.31 39.57
CA PHE A 28 -12.83 14.26 39.83
C PHE A 28 -12.45 14.16 41.31
N SER A 29 -12.51 12.96 41.88
CA SER A 29 -11.74 12.67 43.09
C SER A 29 -10.27 12.39 42.74
N VAL A 30 -9.35 12.80 43.63
CA VAL A 30 -7.91 12.48 43.49
C VAL A 30 -7.69 10.96 43.37
N SER A 31 -8.51 10.16 44.07
CA SER A 31 -8.51 8.69 44.00
C SER A 31 -8.81 8.14 42.60
N GLU A 32 -9.73 8.75 41.86
CA GLU A 32 -10.08 8.28 40.51
C GLU A 32 -9.03 8.65 39.46
N ILE A 33 -8.35 9.79 39.64
CA ILE A 33 -7.22 10.18 38.80
C ILE A 33 -6.08 9.17 39.01
N VAL A 34 -5.73 8.89 40.27
CA VAL A 34 -4.65 7.93 40.60
C VAL A 34 -5.00 6.54 40.10
N SER A 35 -6.23 6.05 40.30
CA SER A 35 -6.63 4.71 39.83
C SER A 35 -6.61 4.59 38.31
N THR A 36 -6.99 5.64 37.58
CA THR A 36 -6.95 5.67 36.11
C THR A 36 -5.50 5.64 35.60
N ILE A 37 -4.59 6.38 36.24
CA ILE A 37 -3.16 6.38 35.89
C ILE A 37 -2.52 5.03 36.22
N GLU A 38 -2.81 4.43 37.37
CA GLU A 38 -2.26 3.12 37.75
C GLU A 38 -2.78 2.00 36.84
N GLN A 39 -4.04 2.04 36.40
CA GLN A 39 -4.54 1.12 35.38
C GLN A 39 -3.74 1.20 34.07
N LEU A 40 -3.31 2.39 33.68
CA LEU A 40 -2.53 2.59 32.45
C LEU A 40 -1.05 2.23 32.63
N ARG A 41 -0.50 2.41 33.84
CA ARG A 41 0.84 1.91 34.19
C ARG A 41 0.91 0.39 34.19
N GLY A 42 -0.19 -0.27 34.56
CA GLY A 42 -0.31 -1.74 34.54
C GLY A 42 -0.55 -2.34 33.16
N GLN A 43 -0.94 -1.54 32.15
CA GLN A 43 -1.15 -2.01 30.79
C GLN A 43 0.13 -1.86 29.97
N SER A 44 0.60 -2.95 29.36
CA SER A 44 1.66 -2.84 28.37
C SER A 44 1.04 -2.38 27.04
N ALA A 45 1.58 -1.33 26.43
CA ALA A 45 1.20 -0.92 25.06
C ALA A 45 1.43 -2.04 24.02
N PHE A 46 2.17 -3.08 24.39
CA PHE A 46 2.45 -4.27 23.58
C PHE A 46 1.74 -5.53 24.09
N GLU A 47 0.75 -5.36 24.97
CA GLU A 47 -0.03 -6.48 25.48
C GLU A 47 -0.83 -7.13 24.35
N GLY A 48 -0.61 -8.42 24.09
CA GLY A 48 -1.24 -9.13 22.98
C GLY A 48 -0.45 -9.07 21.67
N VAL A 49 0.71 -8.41 21.62
CA VAL A 49 1.60 -8.38 20.44
C VAL A 49 3.05 -8.75 20.75
N GLN A 50 3.30 -9.39 21.90
CA GLN A 50 4.66 -9.68 22.38
C GLN A 50 5.43 -10.72 21.56
N THR A 51 4.72 -11.58 20.83
CA THR A 51 5.32 -12.61 19.96
C THR A 51 4.76 -12.46 18.55
N PRO A 52 5.46 -12.93 17.51
CA PRO A 52 4.94 -12.91 16.14
C PRO A 52 3.57 -13.56 16.01
N GLU A 53 3.33 -14.65 16.74
CA GLU A 53 2.06 -15.36 16.79
C GLU A 53 0.95 -14.54 17.46
N LYS A 54 1.27 -13.87 18.57
CA LYS A 54 0.33 -12.98 19.26
C LYS A 54 0.02 -11.75 18.44
N LEU A 55 1.04 -11.13 17.83
CA LEU A 55 0.91 -10.02 16.89
C LEU A 55 0.00 -10.41 15.72
N LYS A 56 0.26 -11.56 15.09
CA LYS A 56 -0.57 -12.08 14.01
C LYS A 56 -2.01 -12.29 14.45
N LYS A 57 -2.23 -12.97 15.58
CA LYS A 57 -3.56 -13.20 16.14
C LYS A 57 -4.29 -11.89 16.46
N ASN A 58 -3.58 -10.90 17.01
CA ASN A 58 -4.14 -9.59 17.33
C ASN A 58 -4.52 -8.83 16.04
N MET A 59 -3.64 -8.81 15.04
CA MET A 59 -3.90 -8.21 13.72
C MET A 59 -5.05 -8.90 12.97
N ASP A 60 -5.17 -10.22 13.07
CA ASP A 60 -6.24 -10.99 12.44
C ASP A 60 -7.60 -10.75 13.12
N CYS A 61 -7.63 -10.66 14.46
CA CYS A 61 -8.87 -10.50 15.22
C CYS A 61 -9.40 -9.05 15.26
N GLU A 62 -8.53 -8.04 15.29
CA GLU A 62 -8.94 -6.64 15.52
C GLU A 62 -8.83 -5.74 14.29
N GLN A 63 -7.94 -6.05 13.34
CA GLN A 63 -7.63 -5.13 12.23
C GLN A 63 -7.86 -5.72 10.84
N GLY A 64 -8.18 -7.02 10.76
CA GLY A 64 -8.42 -7.71 9.50
C GLY A 64 -7.25 -7.54 8.55
N LEU A 65 -6.11 -8.15 8.82
CA LEU A 65 -4.98 -8.16 7.88
C LEU A 65 -5.35 -8.89 6.58
N VAL A 66 -4.85 -8.44 5.42
CA VAL A 66 -4.94 -9.21 4.18
C VAL A 66 -3.67 -10.04 4.07
N GLU A 67 -3.82 -11.36 4.15
CA GLU A 67 -2.70 -12.29 4.07
C GLU A 67 -2.05 -12.25 2.66
N PRO A 68 -0.71 -12.12 2.58
CA PRO A 68 -0.02 -12.18 1.30
C PRO A 68 -0.03 -13.61 0.73
N VAL A 69 -0.12 -13.69 -0.58
CA VAL A 69 -0.07 -14.93 -1.36
C VAL A 69 1.30 -15.07 -2.00
N LYS A 70 1.88 -16.27 -1.92
CA LYS A 70 3.12 -16.60 -2.61
C LYS A 70 2.85 -16.82 -4.10
N VAL A 71 3.47 -16.01 -4.95
CA VAL A 71 3.44 -16.15 -6.41
C VAL A 71 4.76 -16.78 -6.87
N VAL A 72 4.69 -17.98 -7.42
CA VAL A 72 5.86 -18.72 -7.89
C VAL A 72 6.23 -18.26 -9.31
N LEU A 73 7.47 -17.79 -9.47
CA LEU A 73 8.00 -17.30 -10.75
C LEU A 73 8.72 -18.42 -11.50
N LYS A 74 9.51 -19.23 -10.77
CA LYS A 74 10.28 -20.35 -11.30
C LYS A 74 10.35 -21.52 -10.32
N GLN A 75 10.22 -22.72 -10.86
CA GLN A 75 10.42 -23.99 -10.15
C GLN A 75 11.63 -24.75 -10.72
N ARG A 76 12.19 -25.65 -9.91
CA ARG A 76 13.26 -26.56 -10.31
C ARG A 76 13.04 -27.91 -9.66
N GLU A 77 13.33 -28.97 -10.39
CA GLU A 77 13.40 -30.33 -9.84
C GLU A 77 14.76 -30.57 -9.19
N VAL A 78 14.73 -31.11 -7.97
CA VAL A 78 15.91 -31.51 -7.20
C VAL A 78 15.72 -32.93 -6.72
N ILE A 79 16.81 -33.71 -6.74
CA ILE A 79 16.82 -35.04 -6.16
C ILE A 79 17.18 -34.88 -4.69
N LYS A 80 16.25 -35.27 -3.80
CA LYS A 80 16.49 -35.31 -2.36
C LYS A 80 16.01 -36.66 -1.85
N ASP A 81 16.89 -37.40 -1.19
CA ASP A 81 16.61 -38.75 -0.68
C ASP A 81 16.21 -39.74 -1.79
N ASN A 82 16.87 -39.69 -2.95
CA ASN A 82 16.54 -40.46 -4.17
C ASN A 82 15.14 -40.23 -4.75
N ILE A 83 14.43 -39.18 -4.30
CA ILE A 83 13.12 -38.79 -4.80
C ILE A 83 13.24 -37.45 -5.52
N VAL A 84 12.66 -37.36 -6.72
CA VAL A 84 12.54 -36.10 -7.45
C VAL A 84 11.49 -35.23 -6.75
N LYS A 85 11.90 -34.06 -6.28
CA LYS A 85 11.04 -33.06 -5.63
C LYS A 85 11.11 -31.76 -6.41
N THR A 86 9.97 -31.13 -6.65
CA THR A 86 9.89 -29.79 -7.23
C THR A 86 9.98 -28.75 -6.13
N ILE A 87 10.91 -27.80 -6.26
CA ILE A 87 11.08 -26.69 -5.34
C ILE A 87 10.86 -25.35 -6.06
N ASP A 88 10.26 -24.39 -5.35
CA ASP A 88 10.15 -23.02 -5.82
C ASP A 88 11.50 -22.32 -5.61
N VAL A 89 12.09 -21.81 -6.69
CA VAL A 89 13.41 -21.17 -6.66
C VAL A 89 13.29 -19.65 -6.64
N ASP A 90 12.43 -19.11 -7.51
CA ASP A 90 12.16 -17.69 -7.60
C ASP A 90 10.67 -17.46 -7.32
N PHE A 91 10.36 -16.53 -6.42
CA PHE A 91 8.99 -16.23 -6.01
C PHE A 91 8.86 -14.79 -5.53
N ALA A 92 7.63 -14.32 -5.46
CA ALA A 92 7.23 -13.06 -4.86
C ALA A 92 6.12 -13.29 -3.82
N TYR A 93 5.94 -12.35 -2.91
CA TYR A 93 4.75 -12.28 -2.07
C TYR A 93 3.90 -11.10 -2.53
N VAL A 94 2.63 -11.36 -2.82
CA VAL A 94 1.67 -10.36 -3.31
C VAL A 94 0.54 -10.28 -2.30
N VAL A 95 0.19 -9.09 -1.86
CA VAL A 95 -1.02 -8.85 -1.07
C VAL A 95 -2.18 -8.72 -2.06
N PRO A 96 -3.20 -9.61 -2.03
CA PRO A 96 -4.34 -9.55 -2.94
C PRO A 96 -4.97 -8.15 -3.01
N PHE A 97 -5.15 -7.64 -4.22
CA PHE A 97 -5.51 -6.24 -4.40
C PHE A 97 -6.97 -5.96 -4.01
N LEU A 98 -7.91 -6.81 -4.44
CA LEU A 98 -9.33 -6.60 -4.16
C LEU A 98 -9.64 -6.66 -2.64
N PRO A 99 -9.22 -7.68 -1.87
CA PRO A 99 -9.42 -7.69 -0.41
C PRO A 99 -8.80 -6.49 0.31
N SER A 100 -7.64 -6.02 -0.18
CA SER A 100 -7.00 -4.80 0.34
C SER A 100 -7.85 -3.57 0.08
N LEU A 101 -8.34 -3.43 -1.16
CA LEU A 101 -9.18 -2.32 -1.58
C LEU A 101 -10.49 -2.30 -0.78
N GLU A 102 -11.16 -3.44 -0.60
CA GLU A 102 -12.40 -3.54 0.20
C GLU A 102 -12.20 -3.01 1.62
N LYS A 103 -11.10 -3.38 2.28
CA LYS A 103 -10.79 -2.90 3.64
C LYS A 103 -10.46 -1.42 3.67
N ILE A 104 -9.69 -0.94 2.71
CA ILE A 104 -9.37 0.48 2.58
C ILE A 104 -10.63 1.31 2.35
N LEU A 105 -11.58 0.84 1.53
CA LEU A 105 -12.85 1.53 1.28
C LEU A 105 -13.82 1.46 2.47
N ASN A 106 -13.68 0.47 3.35
CA ASN A 106 -14.40 0.40 4.61
C ASN A 106 -13.80 1.30 5.72
N CYS A 107 -12.65 1.94 5.48
CA CYS A 107 -12.13 2.98 6.38
C CYS A 107 -12.97 4.25 6.23
N PRO A 108 -13.63 4.74 7.31
CA PRO A 108 -14.53 5.89 7.23
C PRO A 108 -13.87 7.16 6.66
N GLU A 109 -12.61 7.40 7.00
CA GLU A 109 -11.84 8.57 6.56
C GLU A 109 -11.54 8.50 5.06
N VAL A 110 -11.22 7.31 4.54
CA VAL A 110 -10.99 7.09 3.11
C VAL A 110 -12.29 7.24 2.33
N LEU A 111 -13.36 6.60 2.80
CA LEU A 111 -14.68 6.69 2.19
C LEU A 111 -15.20 8.13 2.17
N TYR A 112 -14.97 8.88 3.25
CA TYR A 112 -15.29 10.31 3.31
C TYR A 112 -14.56 11.09 2.21
N CYS A 113 -13.26 10.86 2.01
CA CYS A 113 -12.49 11.53 0.96
C CYS A 113 -13.03 11.22 -0.45
N ILE A 114 -13.42 9.97 -0.68
CA ILE A 114 -13.98 9.53 -1.98
C ILE A 114 -15.34 10.18 -2.23
N LYS A 115 -16.25 10.16 -1.25
CA LYS A 115 -17.60 10.76 -1.35
C LYS A 115 -17.58 12.30 -1.38
N ASN A 116 -16.50 12.92 -0.90
CA ASN A 116 -16.35 14.36 -0.84
C ASN A 116 -15.05 14.79 -1.56
N PRO A 117 -15.00 14.66 -2.90
CA PRO A 117 -13.85 15.08 -3.67
C PRO A 117 -13.62 16.59 -3.50
N LEU A 118 -12.36 16.99 -3.41
CA LEU A 118 -12.02 18.41 -3.33
C LEU A 118 -12.30 19.09 -4.68
N PRO A 119 -12.87 20.32 -4.68
CA PRO A 119 -13.16 21.01 -5.92
C PRO A 119 -11.86 21.37 -6.65
N VAL A 120 -11.86 21.13 -7.96
CA VAL A 120 -10.77 21.54 -8.84
C VAL A 120 -10.71 23.08 -8.86
N LYS A 121 -9.56 23.64 -8.51
CA LYS A 121 -9.34 25.09 -8.56
C LYS A 121 -8.86 25.47 -9.96
N PRO A 122 -9.57 26.36 -10.68
CA PRO A 122 -9.14 26.79 -12.01
C PRO A 122 -7.70 27.34 -11.99
N GLY A 123 -6.88 26.88 -12.94
CA GLY A 123 -5.49 27.31 -13.07
C GLY A 123 -4.51 26.70 -12.05
N VAL A 124 -4.96 25.81 -11.15
CA VAL A 124 -4.09 25.17 -10.15
C VAL A 124 -4.20 23.66 -10.24
N PHE A 125 -3.09 23.00 -10.59
CA PHE A 125 -2.96 21.56 -10.52
C PHE A 125 -2.65 21.14 -9.08
N SER A 126 -3.66 20.62 -8.37
CA SER A 126 -3.60 20.29 -6.95
C SER A 126 -3.46 18.78 -6.68
N SER A 127 -3.90 17.95 -7.62
CA SER A 127 -3.84 16.49 -7.53
C SER A 127 -3.72 15.85 -8.91
N SER A 128 -3.24 14.61 -8.97
CA SER A 128 -3.23 13.80 -10.20
C SER A 128 -4.63 13.62 -10.81
N LEU A 129 -5.68 13.74 -9.97
CA LEU A 129 -7.07 13.73 -10.42
C LEU A 129 -7.44 14.97 -11.24
N ASP A 130 -6.70 16.07 -11.15
CA ASP A 130 -6.94 17.28 -11.95
C ASP A 130 -6.37 17.14 -13.38
N SER A 131 -5.71 16.01 -13.68
CA SER A 131 -5.11 15.76 -14.98
C SER A 131 -6.16 15.62 -16.06
N TYR A 132 -5.83 16.14 -17.25
CA TYR A 132 -6.66 15.94 -18.44
C TYR A 132 -6.92 14.45 -18.69
N PHE A 133 -5.92 13.59 -18.48
CA PHE A 133 -6.07 12.14 -18.65
C PHE A 133 -7.18 11.57 -17.76
N TYR A 134 -7.20 11.92 -16.47
CA TYR A 134 -8.24 11.48 -15.55
C TYR A 134 -9.60 12.10 -15.88
N GLN A 135 -9.66 13.43 -16.00
CA GLN A 135 -10.91 14.19 -16.20
C GLN A 135 -11.59 13.90 -17.54
N SER A 136 -10.83 13.52 -18.58
CA SER A 136 -11.37 13.21 -19.89
C SER A 136 -11.86 11.75 -20.02
N HIS A 137 -11.52 10.87 -19.07
CA HIS A 137 -11.81 9.45 -19.14
C HIS A 137 -13.33 9.19 -19.09
N PRO A 138 -13.92 8.37 -19.99
CA PRO A 138 -15.37 8.16 -20.07
C PRO A 138 -16.01 7.76 -18.74
N ILE A 139 -15.41 6.82 -18.02
CA ILE A 139 -15.92 6.36 -16.72
C ILE A 139 -15.92 7.46 -15.67
N VAL A 140 -14.91 8.34 -15.67
CA VAL A 140 -14.83 9.46 -14.72
C VAL A 140 -15.92 10.50 -15.01
N LYS A 141 -16.29 10.67 -16.28
CA LYS A 141 -17.41 11.55 -16.66
C LYS A 141 -18.76 11.00 -16.23
N ASP A 142 -18.92 9.68 -16.24
CA ASP A 142 -20.15 9.00 -15.81
C ASP A 142 -20.27 8.93 -14.28
N ASP A 143 -19.15 8.71 -13.57
CA ASP A 143 -19.08 8.73 -12.11
C ASP A 143 -17.87 9.54 -11.59
N PRO A 144 -18.09 10.72 -11.00
CA PRO A 144 -17.02 11.56 -10.46
C PRO A 144 -16.33 10.94 -9.22
N HIS A 145 -16.90 9.89 -8.61
CA HIS A 145 -16.30 9.18 -7.48
C HIS A 145 -15.38 8.03 -7.91
N THR A 146 -15.14 7.88 -9.21
CA THR A 146 -14.20 6.90 -9.77
C THR A 146 -12.86 6.92 -9.02
N LEU A 147 -12.31 5.75 -8.72
CA LEU A 147 -11.06 5.63 -8.00
C LEU A 147 -9.86 5.91 -8.92
N GLY A 148 -8.99 6.83 -8.52
CA GLY A 148 -7.69 7.04 -9.15
C GLY A 148 -6.62 6.21 -8.45
N ILE A 149 -6.02 5.25 -9.14
CA ILE A 149 -5.05 4.31 -8.56
C ILE A 149 -3.67 4.56 -9.17
N GLY A 150 -2.64 4.67 -8.32
CA GLY A 150 -1.25 4.74 -8.75
C GLY A 150 -0.41 3.63 -8.13
N LEU A 151 0.60 3.17 -8.85
CA LEU A 151 1.63 2.28 -8.32
C LEU A 151 2.92 3.04 -8.06
N TYR A 152 3.66 2.61 -7.05
CA TYR A 152 5.01 3.07 -6.76
C TYR A 152 5.91 1.87 -6.49
N ALA A 153 7.11 1.83 -7.07
CA ALA A 153 8.09 0.77 -6.81
C ALA A 153 9.39 1.34 -6.25
N ASP A 154 9.91 0.69 -5.22
CA ASP A 154 11.14 1.08 -4.54
C ASP A 154 12.04 -0.14 -4.26
N GLY A 155 13.33 0.02 -4.47
CA GLY A 155 14.34 -1.00 -4.21
C GLY A 155 15.03 -0.73 -2.88
N VAL A 156 14.83 -1.61 -1.90
CA VAL A 156 15.45 -1.50 -0.58
C VAL A 156 16.47 -2.60 -0.39
N ASP A 157 17.66 -2.22 0.06
CA ASP A 157 18.63 -3.17 0.58
C ASP A 157 18.31 -3.48 2.04
N LEU A 158 18.02 -4.75 2.34
CA LEU A 158 17.70 -5.20 3.70
C LEU A 158 18.94 -5.42 4.56
N THR A 159 20.14 -5.25 3.98
CA THR A 159 21.40 -5.35 4.71
C THR A 159 21.87 -3.99 5.19
N ASP A 160 22.69 -3.97 6.24
CA ASP A 160 23.32 -2.74 6.69
C ASP A 160 24.20 -2.17 5.57
N SER A 161 24.01 -0.89 5.26
CA SER A 161 24.80 -0.13 4.29
C SER A 161 26.32 -0.20 4.54
N ALA A 162 26.74 -0.40 5.78
CA ALA A 162 28.15 -0.56 6.16
C ALA A 162 28.67 -2.00 6.03
N SER A 163 27.80 -2.97 5.74
CA SER A 163 28.17 -4.38 5.64
C SER A 163 28.77 -4.69 4.26
N SER A 164 29.69 -5.65 4.21
CA SER A 164 30.23 -6.20 2.96
C SER A 164 29.20 -6.92 2.09
N LYS A 165 27.95 -7.02 2.56
CA LYS A 165 26.81 -7.61 1.86
C LYS A 165 25.82 -6.56 1.35
N SER A 166 26.12 -5.27 1.52
CA SER A 166 25.33 -4.19 0.92
C SER A 166 25.32 -4.31 -0.61
N GLY A 167 24.15 -4.15 -1.20
CA GLY A 167 23.85 -4.27 -2.61
C GLY A 167 23.64 -5.71 -3.10
N VAL A 168 23.83 -6.73 -2.25
CA VAL A 168 23.84 -8.14 -2.70
C VAL A 168 22.44 -8.73 -2.79
N HIS A 169 21.51 -8.31 -1.92
CA HIS A 169 20.14 -8.87 -1.87
C HIS A 169 19.05 -7.79 -1.83
N PRO A 170 19.05 -6.81 -2.76
CA PRO A 170 18.00 -5.80 -2.77
C PRO A 170 16.63 -6.43 -3.04
N VAL A 171 15.62 -5.96 -2.32
CA VAL A 171 14.22 -6.35 -2.45
C VAL A 171 13.45 -5.18 -3.03
N THR A 172 12.66 -5.44 -4.07
CA THR A 172 11.74 -4.47 -4.62
C THR A 172 10.41 -4.61 -3.93
N PHE A 173 9.94 -3.49 -3.36
CA PHE A 173 8.59 -3.34 -2.88
C PHE A 173 7.75 -2.58 -3.91
N ILE A 174 6.56 -3.07 -4.16
CA ILE A 174 5.56 -2.42 -5.00
C ILE A 174 4.42 -2.01 -4.10
N TYR A 175 4.07 -0.73 -4.14
CA TYR A 175 3.01 -0.12 -3.37
C TYR A 175 1.94 0.43 -4.31
N PHE A 176 0.74 0.64 -3.78
CA PHE A 176 -0.31 1.40 -4.44
C PHE A 176 -0.83 2.52 -3.55
N VAL A 177 -1.39 3.54 -4.19
CA VAL A 177 -2.02 4.70 -3.54
C VAL A 177 -3.36 4.99 -4.20
N LEU A 178 -4.32 5.46 -3.41
CA LEU A 178 -5.58 6.01 -3.89
C LEU A 178 -5.48 7.53 -3.95
N PHE A 179 -5.55 8.10 -5.15
CA PHE A 179 -5.46 9.55 -5.37
C PHE A 179 -6.69 10.32 -4.85
N ASN A 180 -7.81 9.63 -4.61
CA ASN A 180 -9.03 10.18 -4.01
C ASN A 180 -8.82 10.59 -2.55
N ILE A 181 -7.84 10.00 -1.86
CA ILE A 181 -7.47 10.45 -0.51
C ILE A 181 -6.94 11.88 -0.61
N HIS A 182 -7.53 12.77 0.19
CA HIS A 182 -7.19 14.20 0.16
C HIS A 182 -5.68 14.42 0.29
N PRO A 183 -5.06 15.36 -0.45
CA PRO A 183 -3.60 15.49 -0.51
C PRO A 183 -2.90 15.59 0.85
N LYS A 184 -3.50 16.27 1.82
CA LYS A 184 -2.98 16.41 3.19
C LYS A 184 -2.88 15.08 3.94
N LEU A 185 -3.79 14.14 3.67
CA LEU A 185 -3.79 12.81 4.27
C LEU A 185 -2.92 11.84 3.46
N ARG A 186 -2.94 11.99 2.13
CA ARG A 186 -2.20 11.14 1.19
C ARG A 186 -0.68 11.28 1.27
N SER A 187 -0.17 12.39 1.81
CA SER A 187 1.26 12.56 2.12
C SER A 187 1.74 11.74 3.32
N SER A 188 0.83 11.07 4.05
CA SER A 188 1.19 10.18 5.16
C SER A 188 1.57 8.80 4.65
N VAL A 189 2.54 8.14 5.29
CA VAL A 189 2.89 6.73 5.06
C VAL A 189 1.66 5.81 5.24
N ARG A 190 0.67 6.20 6.05
CA ARG A 190 -0.60 5.48 6.25
C ARG A 190 -1.47 5.39 4.99
N ALA A 191 -1.21 6.21 3.98
CA ALA A 191 -1.93 6.20 2.70
C ALA A 191 -1.15 5.50 1.57
N ILE A 192 -0.07 4.79 1.91
CA ILE A 192 0.74 3.98 0.99
C ILE A 192 0.54 2.52 1.36
N PHE A 193 -0.01 1.74 0.44
CA PHE A 193 -0.42 0.36 0.70
C PHE A 193 0.51 -0.61 -0.03
N LEU A 194 0.94 -1.68 0.63
CA LEU A 194 1.79 -2.69 0.02
C LEU A 194 0.98 -3.55 -0.96
N LEU A 195 1.49 -3.71 -2.18
CA LEU A 195 0.94 -4.63 -3.18
C LEU A 195 1.80 -5.89 -3.32
N ALA A 196 3.13 -5.74 -3.38
CA ALA A 196 4.02 -6.88 -3.56
C ALA A 196 5.43 -6.64 -3.00
N CYS A 197 6.11 -7.74 -2.69
CA CYS A 197 7.50 -7.80 -2.28
C CYS A 197 8.20 -8.93 -3.06
N VAL A 198 9.31 -8.61 -3.72
CA VAL A 198 10.03 -9.55 -4.58
C VAL A 198 11.52 -9.23 -4.55
N LYS A 199 12.39 -10.24 -4.58
CA LYS A 199 13.83 -10.03 -4.73
C LYS A 199 14.10 -9.35 -6.08
N SER A 200 14.86 -8.26 -6.08
CA SER A 200 15.09 -7.46 -7.30
C SER A 200 15.68 -8.28 -8.44
N SER A 201 16.55 -9.25 -8.13
CA SER A 201 17.11 -10.16 -9.14
C SER A 201 16.06 -11.06 -9.81
N PHE A 202 15.02 -11.46 -9.08
CA PHE A 202 13.93 -12.26 -9.65
C PHE A 202 13.05 -11.39 -10.54
N LEU A 203 12.75 -10.17 -10.09
CA LEU A 203 11.98 -9.21 -10.86
C LEU A 203 12.68 -8.85 -12.18
N LYS A 204 14.00 -8.66 -12.19
CA LYS A 204 14.79 -8.44 -13.41
C LYS A 204 14.71 -9.60 -14.41
N ASN A 205 14.66 -10.85 -13.91
CA ASN A 205 14.64 -12.04 -14.76
C ASN A 205 13.24 -12.39 -15.29
N HIS A 206 12.19 -12.10 -14.51
CA HIS A 206 10.83 -12.57 -14.80
C HIS A 206 9.85 -11.44 -15.16
N GLY A 207 10.24 -10.18 -14.92
CA GLY A 207 9.39 -9.00 -15.10
C GLY A 207 8.21 -8.95 -14.13
N TYR A 208 7.33 -7.97 -14.36
CA TYR A 208 6.19 -7.67 -13.49
C TYR A 208 4.93 -8.50 -13.79
N ALA A 209 4.84 -9.11 -14.98
CA ALA A 209 3.59 -9.65 -15.52
C ALA A 209 2.88 -10.62 -14.56
N LYS A 210 3.59 -11.63 -14.03
CA LYS A 210 3.00 -12.58 -13.07
C LYS A 210 2.69 -11.96 -11.71
N ILE A 211 3.45 -10.94 -11.30
CA ILE A 211 3.32 -10.30 -9.97
C ILE A 211 2.11 -9.37 -9.96
N LEU A 212 1.89 -8.64 -11.06
CA LEU A 212 0.79 -7.69 -11.21
C LEU A 212 -0.46 -8.28 -11.86
N ASP A 213 -0.49 -9.57 -12.18
CA ASP A 213 -1.60 -10.23 -12.87
C ASP A 213 -2.94 -10.04 -12.14
N ASP A 214 -2.98 -10.31 -10.83
CA ASP A 214 -4.17 -10.09 -9.99
C ASP A 214 -4.61 -8.62 -10.03
N PHE A 215 -3.66 -7.70 -9.80
CA PHE A 215 -3.90 -6.27 -9.83
C PHE A 215 -4.50 -5.81 -11.16
N ILE A 216 -3.92 -6.21 -12.29
CA ILE A 216 -4.37 -5.84 -13.64
C ILE A 216 -5.78 -6.42 -13.91
N LYS A 217 -6.05 -7.66 -13.52
CA LYS A 217 -7.38 -8.28 -13.68
C LYS A 217 -8.46 -7.52 -12.91
N ILE A 218 -8.17 -7.12 -11.66
CA ILE A 218 -9.10 -6.33 -10.85
C ILE A 218 -9.25 -4.91 -11.42
N LEU A 219 -8.16 -4.28 -11.84
CA LEU A 219 -8.18 -2.97 -12.46
C LEU A 219 -9.03 -2.95 -13.74
N ASN A 220 -8.92 -3.97 -14.59
CA ASN A 220 -9.75 -4.10 -15.80
C ASN A 220 -11.25 -4.25 -15.49
N LYS A 221 -11.60 -4.85 -14.35
CA LYS A 221 -13.00 -4.91 -13.88
C LYS A 221 -13.46 -3.55 -13.35
N LEU A 222 -12.63 -2.87 -12.56
CA LEU A 222 -12.89 -1.51 -12.07
C LEU A 222 -13.06 -0.50 -13.21
N SER A 223 -12.30 -0.67 -14.31
CA SER A 223 -12.38 0.19 -15.50
C SER A 223 -13.42 -0.29 -16.52
N SER A 224 -14.29 -1.23 -16.15
CA SER A 224 -15.44 -1.65 -16.96
C SER A 224 -16.68 -0.84 -16.60
N LYS A 225 -17.72 -0.87 -17.44
CA LYS A 225 -19.01 -0.23 -17.10
C LYS A 225 -19.68 -0.85 -15.87
N GLU A 226 -19.44 -2.13 -15.61
CA GLU A 226 -20.04 -2.86 -14.48
C GLU A 226 -19.39 -2.50 -13.13
N GLY A 227 -18.14 -2.06 -13.15
CA GLY A 227 -17.35 -1.80 -11.94
C GLY A 227 -17.17 -3.05 -11.08
N ILE A 228 -16.95 -2.86 -9.78
CA ILE A 228 -16.91 -3.92 -8.78
C ILE A 228 -17.86 -3.59 -7.63
N ARG A 229 -18.71 -4.54 -7.25
CA ARG A 229 -19.55 -4.44 -6.05
C ARG A 229 -18.71 -4.74 -4.81
N ILE A 230 -18.72 -3.81 -3.86
CA ILE A 230 -18.02 -3.92 -2.59
C ILE A 230 -19.00 -3.60 -1.47
N ARG A 231 -19.01 -4.44 -0.44
CA ARG A 231 -19.80 -4.23 0.76
C ARG A 231 -19.17 -3.14 1.63
N ILE A 232 -19.90 -2.06 1.83
CA ILE A 232 -19.56 -0.95 2.71
C ILE A 232 -20.55 -0.95 3.88
N GLY A 233 -20.10 -1.46 5.03
CA GLY A 233 -20.99 -1.74 6.16
C GLY A 233 -22.09 -2.76 5.80
N ASN A 234 -23.34 -2.28 5.72
CA ASN A 234 -24.51 -3.10 5.37
C ASN A 234 -25.00 -2.88 3.93
N GLU A 235 -24.35 -2.02 3.16
CA GLU A 235 -24.75 -1.68 1.79
C GLU A 235 -23.76 -2.25 0.78
N GLU A 236 -24.27 -2.64 -0.39
CA GLU A 236 -23.44 -3.00 -1.54
C GLU A 236 -23.31 -1.77 -2.45
N VAL A 237 -22.08 -1.31 -2.65
CA VAL A 237 -21.76 -0.13 -3.47
C VAL A 237 -20.92 -0.56 -4.65
N VAL A 238 -21.26 -0.08 -5.85
CA VAL A 238 -20.44 -0.30 -7.05
C VAL A 238 -19.34 0.76 -7.09
N PHE A 239 -18.10 0.34 -7.24
CA PHE A 239 -16.96 1.21 -7.45
C PHE A 239 -16.37 1.02 -8.84
N HIS A 240 -16.03 2.14 -9.46
CA HIS A 240 -15.23 2.21 -10.68
C HIS A 240 -13.83 2.68 -10.35
N GLY A 241 -12.87 2.42 -11.25
CA GLY A 241 -11.50 2.84 -11.04
C GLY A 241 -10.67 2.87 -12.30
N ILE A 242 -9.68 3.76 -12.31
CA ILE A 242 -8.72 3.92 -13.39
C ILE A 242 -7.30 3.97 -12.86
N PHE A 243 -6.37 3.47 -13.67
CA PHE A 243 -4.96 3.54 -13.38
C PHE A 243 -4.37 4.82 -13.93
N ILE A 244 -3.72 5.59 -13.06
CA ILE A 244 -3.22 6.93 -13.38
C ILE A 244 -1.73 6.89 -13.73
N CYS A 245 -0.91 6.24 -12.90
CA CYS A 245 0.53 6.24 -13.13
C CYS A 245 1.25 5.10 -12.39
N PHE A 246 2.41 4.75 -12.94
CA PHE A 246 3.45 4.02 -12.24
C PHE A 246 4.59 5.01 -11.93
N CYS A 247 4.98 5.10 -10.66
CA CYS A 247 6.07 5.92 -10.20
C CYS A 247 7.25 5.03 -9.79
N GLY A 248 8.44 5.34 -10.26
CA GLY A 248 9.66 4.65 -9.86
C GLY A 248 10.88 5.44 -10.28
N ASP A 249 12.04 5.02 -9.81
CA ASP A 249 13.30 5.50 -10.37
C ASP A 249 13.45 5.06 -11.84
N ASN A 250 14.51 5.50 -12.51
CA ASN A 250 14.73 5.15 -13.93
C ASN A 250 14.77 3.63 -14.13
N PRO A 251 15.55 2.84 -13.35
CA PRO A 251 15.53 1.38 -13.47
C PRO A 251 14.15 0.74 -13.33
N ALA A 252 13.38 1.10 -12.30
CA ALA A 252 12.04 0.53 -12.10
C ALA A 252 11.08 0.92 -13.22
N SER A 253 11.14 2.18 -13.66
CA SER A 253 10.32 2.69 -14.78
C SER A 253 10.68 2.04 -16.12
N GLU A 254 11.96 1.77 -16.35
CA GLU A 254 12.44 1.07 -17.54
C GLU A 254 12.00 -0.41 -17.51
N ASN A 255 12.19 -1.08 -16.38
CA ASN A 255 11.83 -2.50 -16.23
C ASN A 255 10.33 -2.74 -16.40
N VAL A 256 9.47 -1.93 -15.77
CA VAL A 256 8.01 -2.10 -15.89
C VAL A 256 7.51 -1.88 -17.32
N GLY A 257 8.16 -0.99 -18.08
CA GLY A 257 7.85 -0.73 -19.47
C GLY A 257 8.47 -1.73 -20.45
N GLY A 258 9.26 -2.70 -19.96
CA GLY A 258 10.00 -3.65 -20.80
C GLY A 258 11.17 -3.01 -21.56
N PHE A 259 11.63 -1.84 -21.12
CA PHE A 259 12.79 -1.17 -21.68
C PHE A 259 14.09 -1.76 -21.12
N LYS A 260 15.19 -1.57 -21.87
CA LYS A 260 16.52 -1.93 -21.38
C LYS A 260 16.93 -0.97 -20.25
N GLU A 261 17.24 -1.52 -19.07
CA GLU A 261 17.74 -0.76 -17.92
C GLU A 261 19.14 -0.16 -18.19
N SER A 262 19.22 0.97 -18.89
CA SER A 262 20.50 1.60 -19.21
C SER A 262 20.38 2.99 -19.83
N HIS A 263 21.14 3.94 -19.27
CA HIS A 263 21.42 5.23 -19.90
C HIS A 263 22.21 5.10 -21.22
N PHE A 264 22.80 3.93 -21.49
CA PHE A 264 23.51 3.63 -22.74
C PHE A 264 22.64 2.86 -23.75
N ALA A 265 21.33 2.79 -23.53
CA ALA A 265 20.42 2.24 -24.53
C ALA A 265 20.48 3.07 -25.83
N ALA A 266 20.29 2.40 -26.98
CA ALA A 266 20.23 3.08 -28.28
C ALA A 266 19.08 4.10 -28.35
N LYS A 267 18.02 3.85 -27.57
CA LYS A 267 16.88 4.74 -27.34
C LYS A 267 16.80 5.03 -25.84
N PRO A 268 17.43 6.11 -25.35
CA PRO A 268 17.52 6.38 -23.91
C PRO A 268 16.24 7.00 -23.33
N CYS A 269 15.34 7.54 -24.17
CA CYS A 269 14.10 8.14 -23.70
C CYS A 269 12.95 7.12 -23.69
N ARG A 270 12.19 7.09 -22.60
CA ARG A 270 10.96 6.28 -22.45
C ARG A 270 9.68 6.98 -22.99
N GLN A 271 9.79 8.25 -23.36
CA GLN A 271 8.67 9.09 -23.81
C GLN A 271 8.71 9.40 -25.31
N CYS A 272 9.88 9.27 -25.95
CA CYS A 272 10.05 9.56 -27.37
C CYS A 272 11.02 8.58 -28.03
N PHE A 273 11.15 8.67 -29.36
CA PHE A 273 11.99 7.78 -30.16
C PHE A 273 13.39 8.34 -30.46
N VAL A 274 13.85 9.33 -29.67
CA VAL A 274 15.19 9.91 -29.84
C VAL A 274 16.26 8.82 -29.72
N SER A 275 17.23 8.82 -30.63
CA SER A 275 18.40 7.96 -30.54
C SER A 275 19.52 8.65 -29.77
N LYS A 276 20.55 7.88 -29.39
CA LYS A 276 21.75 8.43 -28.78
C LYS A 276 22.55 9.35 -29.74
N GLU A 277 22.28 9.27 -31.05
CA GLU A 277 22.98 10.00 -32.10
C GLU A 277 22.30 11.33 -32.47
N ASP A 278 21.05 11.52 -32.04
CA ASP A 278 20.27 12.75 -32.20
C ASP A 278 20.61 13.77 -31.10
#